data_AF-A0A350PFJ7-F1
#
_entry.id   AF-A0A350PFJ7-F1
#
_cell.length_a   1.000
_cell.length_b   1.000
_cell.length_c   1.000
_cell.angle_alpha   90.00
_cell.angle_beta   90.00
_cell.angle_gamma   90.00
#
_symmetry.space_group_name_H-M   'P 1'
#
loop_
_entity.id
_entity.type
_entity.pdbx_description
1 polymer ?
#
loop_
_entity_poly.entity_id
_entity_poly.type
_entity_poly.pdbx_seq_one_letter_code
_entity_poly.pdbx_strand_id
1 'polypeptide(L)'
;MGIYSNLGIEYFNKQKDIMKKILFLLIAVLATQTTTAQNILIVDNTDKNPSGSNYYSDLQEAIDAALSGDIIYVMPSPNSYGNVDIEDREGLTLIGLGYNTSAINKNFNYGSEVGTIDVDNSSNLVFKGLQISSLFLDNPNT
;
A
#
# COMPACT_ATOMS: atom_id res chain seq x y z
N MET A 1 -0.31 -63.12 -7.94
CA MET A 1 -1.30 -62.06 -7.74
C MET A 1 -1.46 -61.90 -6.23
N GLY A 2 -0.83 -60.86 -5.65
CA GLY A 2 -0.71 -60.75 -4.18
C GLY A 2 -2.07 -60.60 -3.52
N ILE A 3 -2.45 -61.56 -2.68
CA ILE A 3 -3.69 -61.51 -1.91
C ILE A 3 -3.42 -60.60 -0.71
N TYR A 4 -3.74 -59.32 -0.84
CA TYR A 4 -3.75 -58.42 0.32
C TYR A 4 -4.85 -58.89 1.29
N SER A 5 -4.53 -58.94 2.58
CA SER A 5 -5.54 -59.19 3.60
C SER A 5 -6.55 -58.04 3.62
N ASN A 6 -7.80 -58.29 4.04
CA ASN A 6 -8.81 -57.23 4.20
C ASN A 6 -8.28 -56.06 5.06
N LEU A 7 -7.49 -56.37 6.10
CA LEU A 7 -6.81 -55.38 6.94
C LEU A 7 -5.82 -54.51 6.15
N GLY A 8 -5.07 -55.09 5.20
CA GLY A 8 -4.15 -54.37 4.33
C GLY A 8 -4.87 -53.43 3.35
N ILE A 9 -6.02 -53.86 2.80
CA ILE A 9 -6.86 -53.03 1.92
C ILE A 9 -7.47 -51.86 2.70
N GLU A 10 -7.96 -52.12 3.91
CA GLU A 10 -8.51 -51.09 4.79
C GLU A 10 -7.46 -50.03 5.16
N TYR A 11 -6.25 -50.49 5.53
CA TYR A 11 -5.14 -49.59 5.85
C TYR A 11 -4.75 -48.71 4.65
N PHE A 12 -4.66 -49.30 3.46
CA PHE A 12 -4.36 -48.56 2.23
C PHE A 12 -5.43 -47.50 1.91
N ASN A 13 -6.71 -47.84 2.02
CA ASN A 13 -7.80 -46.90 1.79
C ASN A 13 -7.79 -45.75 2.79
N LYS A 14 -7.52 -46.05 4.07
CA LYS A 14 -7.36 -45.02 5.12
C LYS A 14 -6.21 -44.07 4.81
N GLN A 15 -5.06 -44.58 4.37
CA GLN A 15 -3.91 -43.77 3.96
C GLN A 15 -4.24 -42.88 2.75
N LYS A 16 -4.92 -43.44 1.74
CA LYS A 16 -5.39 -42.70 0.56
C LYS A 16 -6.32 -41.54 0.93
N ASP A 17 -7.25 -41.76 1.87
CA ASP A 17 -8.17 -40.72 2.31
C ASP A 17 -7.49 -39.66 3.16
N ILE A 18 -6.49 -40.02 3.97
CA ILE A 18 -5.62 -39.07 4.67
C ILE A 18 -4.85 -38.21 3.66
N MET A 19 -4.24 -38.81 2.64
CA MET A 19 -3.51 -38.07 1.60
C MET A 19 -4.40 -37.09 0.83
N LYS A 20 -5.65 -37.47 0.51
CA LYS A 20 -6.61 -36.55 -0.14
C LYS A 20 -6.97 -35.37 0.74
N LYS A 21 -7.16 -35.59 2.05
CA LYS A 21 -7.45 -34.51 3.01
C LYS A 21 -6.28 -33.55 3.14
N ILE A 22 -5.05 -34.08 3.20
CA ILE A 22 -3.83 -33.26 3.22
C ILE A 22 -3.72 -32.44 1.94
N LEU A 23 -3.96 -33.04 0.77
CA LEU A 23 -3.92 -32.35 -0.51
C LEU A 23 -4.99 -31.23 -0.57
N PHE A 24 -6.20 -31.51 -0.10
CA PHE A 24 -7.28 -30.52 -0.05
C PHE A 24 -6.93 -29.34 0.86
N LEU A 25 -6.37 -29.62 2.05
CA LEU A 25 -5.91 -28.59 2.97
C LEU A 25 -4.80 -27.73 2.36
N LEU A 26 -3.85 -28.34 1.66
CA LEU A 26 -2.76 -27.61 1.01
C LEU A 26 -3.29 -26.65 -0.07
N ILE A 27 -4.25 -27.09 -0.88
CA ILE A 27 -4.89 -26.24 -1.90
C ILE A 27 -5.70 -25.11 -1.24
N ALA A 28 -6.41 -25.40 -0.15
CA ALA A 28 -7.18 -24.37 0.57
C ALA A 28 -6.27 -23.27 1.15
N VAL A 29 -5.11 -23.63 1.71
CA VAL A 29 -4.13 -22.66 2.23
C VAL A 29 -3.51 -21.84 1.10
N LEU A 30 -3.20 -22.46 -0.04
CA LEU A 30 -2.67 -21.72 -1.20
C LEU A 30 -3.70 -20.77 -1.81
N ALA A 31 -5.00 -21.11 -1.74
CA ALA A 31 -6.08 -20.26 -2.24
C ALA A 31 -6.32 -19.01 -1.38
N THR A 32 -5.85 -18.99 -0.12
CA THR A 32 -5.96 -17.81 0.77
C THR A 32 -4.79 -16.84 0.63
N GLN A 33 -3.81 -17.12 -0.23
CA GLN A 33 -2.67 -16.23 -0.43
C GLN A 33 -3.13 -15.00 -1.23
N THR A 34 -3.40 -13.89 -0.54
CA THR A 34 -3.54 -12.58 -1.18
C THR A 34 -2.15 -12.04 -1.49
N THR A 35 -1.87 -11.77 -2.75
CA THR A 35 -0.65 -11.06 -3.13
C THR A 35 -0.80 -9.59 -2.72
N THR A 36 -0.14 -9.16 -1.64
CA THR A 36 -0.01 -7.74 -1.32
C THR A 36 1.06 -7.15 -2.23
N ALA A 37 0.66 -6.64 -3.38
CA ALA A 37 1.52 -5.79 -4.20
C ALA A 37 1.46 -4.37 -3.62
N GLN A 38 2.61 -3.72 -3.50
CA GLN A 38 2.68 -2.29 -3.18
C GLN A 38 2.05 -1.50 -4.34
N ASN A 39 1.00 -0.75 -4.06
CA ASN A 39 0.41 0.14 -5.06
C ASN A 39 1.15 1.47 -5.09
N ILE A 40 1.17 2.06 -6.29
CA ILE A 40 1.63 3.42 -6.49
C ILE A 40 0.42 4.25 -6.89
N LEU A 41 0.11 5.22 -6.04
CA LEU A 41 -0.89 6.25 -6.27
C LEU A 41 -0.16 7.52 -6.73
N ILE A 42 -0.75 8.26 -7.64
CA ILE A 42 -0.20 9.50 -8.18
C ILE A 42 -1.22 10.61 -7.90
N VAL A 43 -0.77 11.69 -7.29
CA VAL A 43 -1.60 12.85 -7.00
C VAL A 43 -1.09 14.01 -7.85
N ASP A 44 -1.97 14.59 -8.64
CA ASP A 44 -1.71 15.77 -9.47
C ASP A 44 -2.92 16.71 -9.36
N ASN A 45 -2.79 17.78 -8.56
CA ASN A 45 -3.85 18.79 -8.40
C ASN A 45 -3.84 19.85 -9.51
N THR A 46 -3.14 19.60 -10.62
CA THR A 46 -3.18 20.46 -11.81
C THR A 46 -4.28 20.03 -12.78
N ASP A 47 -4.67 20.94 -13.68
CA ASP A 47 -5.63 20.65 -14.75
C ASP A 47 -5.14 19.59 -15.76
N LYS A 48 -3.90 19.09 -15.61
CA LYS A 48 -3.29 18.06 -16.45
C LYS A 48 -3.36 16.65 -15.85
N ASN A 49 -4.04 16.49 -14.72
CA ASN A 49 -4.14 15.21 -14.03
C ASN A 49 -4.63 14.09 -14.98
N PRO A 50 -3.85 13.00 -15.18
CA PRO A 50 -4.30 11.86 -15.95
C PRO A 50 -5.54 11.21 -15.32
N SER A 51 -6.41 10.60 -16.13
CA SER A 51 -7.51 9.77 -15.61
C SER A 51 -7.04 8.34 -15.39
N GLY A 52 -7.41 7.74 -14.26
CA GLY A 52 -7.13 6.33 -13.96
C GLY A 52 -7.47 5.98 -12.51
N SER A 53 -7.49 4.69 -12.17
CA SER A 53 -7.87 4.21 -10.83
C SER A 53 -6.89 4.62 -9.72
N ASN A 54 -5.64 4.92 -10.08
CA ASN A 54 -4.58 5.26 -9.13
C ASN A 54 -4.17 6.74 -9.23
N TYR A 55 -4.95 7.55 -9.94
CA TYR A 55 -4.70 8.98 -10.12
C TYR A 55 -5.74 9.79 -9.34
N TYR A 56 -5.26 10.75 -8.58
CA TYR A 56 -6.08 11.58 -7.69
C TYR A 56 -5.77 13.05 -7.93
N SER A 57 -6.78 13.91 -7.87
CA SER A 57 -6.60 15.36 -7.89
C SER A 57 -6.40 15.96 -6.50
N ASP A 58 -6.75 15.19 -5.47
CA ASP A 58 -6.69 15.59 -4.08
C ASP A 58 -5.79 14.62 -3.29
N LEU A 59 -4.94 15.17 -2.41
CA LEU A 59 -3.99 14.37 -1.65
C LEU A 59 -4.68 13.59 -0.53
N GLN A 60 -5.73 14.15 0.08
CA GLN A 60 -6.49 13.45 1.12
C GLN A 60 -7.22 12.25 0.52
N GLU A 61 -7.85 12.40 -0.64
CA GLU A 61 -8.51 11.27 -1.33
C GLU A 61 -7.53 10.13 -1.64
N ALA A 62 -6.29 10.46 -2.03
CA ALA A 62 -5.24 9.47 -2.28
C ALA A 62 -4.77 8.81 -0.98
N ILE A 63 -4.63 9.57 0.10
CA ILE A 63 -4.34 9.04 1.43
C ILE A 63 -5.47 8.09 1.81
N ASP A 64 -6.73 8.52 1.80
CA ASP A 64 -7.91 7.71 2.14
C ASP A 64 -7.97 6.38 1.39
N ALA A 65 -7.62 6.38 0.09
CA ALA A 65 -7.62 5.17 -0.73
C ALA A 65 -6.38 4.26 -0.57
N ALA A 66 -5.28 4.76 0.01
CA ALA A 66 -4.05 3.97 0.14
C ALA A 66 -4.20 2.79 1.11
N LEU A 67 -3.48 1.71 0.85
CA LEU A 67 -3.37 0.55 1.74
C LEU A 67 -2.01 0.55 2.44
N SER A 68 -1.87 -0.31 3.45
CA SER A 68 -0.60 -0.43 4.18
C SER A 68 0.56 -0.76 3.24
N GLY A 69 1.64 0.01 3.36
CA GLY A 69 2.83 -0.11 2.53
C GLY A 69 2.78 0.58 1.17
N ASP A 70 1.69 1.25 0.80
CA ASP A 70 1.57 1.94 -0.50
C ASP A 70 2.48 3.18 -0.61
N ILE A 71 2.73 3.58 -1.85
CA ILE A 71 3.48 4.79 -2.19
C ILE A 71 2.54 5.80 -2.85
N ILE A 72 2.55 7.04 -2.38
CA ILE A 72 1.88 8.18 -2.99
C ILE A 72 2.95 9.10 -3.60
N TYR A 73 2.94 9.24 -4.93
CA TYR A 73 3.72 10.25 -5.65
C TYR A 73 2.94 11.56 -5.74
N VAL A 74 3.44 12.59 -5.10
CA VAL A 74 2.86 13.93 -5.11
C VAL A 74 3.51 14.75 -6.22
N MET A 75 2.78 14.96 -7.32
CA MET A 75 3.31 15.63 -8.50
C MET A 75 3.63 17.11 -8.22
N PRO A 76 4.64 17.68 -8.89
CA PRO A 76 4.92 19.11 -8.78
C PRO A 76 3.76 19.95 -9.30
N SER A 77 3.35 20.95 -8.54
CA SER A 77 2.23 21.82 -8.85
C SER A 77 2.53 23.27 -8.47
N PRO A 78 1.92 24.27 -9.13
CA PRO A 78 1.95 25.65 -8.65
C PRO A 78 1.02 25.89 -7.45
N ASN A 79 0.15 24.93 -7.13
CA ASN A 79 -0.81 25.01 -6.05
C ASN A 79 -0.43 24.04 -4.93
N SER A 80 -0.55 24.49 -3.68
CA SER A 80 -0.44 23.62 -2.50
C SER A 80 -1.49 22.50 -2.54
N TYR A 81 -1.12 21.32 -2.03
CA TYR A 81 -2.04 20.20 -1.79
C TYR A 81 -2.88 20.37 -0.52
N GLY A 82 -2.74 21.49 0.19
CA GLY A 82 -3.53 21.79 1.38
C GLY A 82 -3.05 21.02 2.62
N ASN A 83 -3.92 20.96 3.63
CA ASN A 83 -3.69 20.18 4.85
C ASN A 83 -4.21 18.77 4.65
N VAL A 84 -3.55 17.79 5.28
CA VAL A 84 -3.94 16.39 5.22
C VAL A 84 -3.81 15.72 6.58
N ASP A 85 -4.67 14.73 6.79
CA ASP A 85 -4.74 13.91 7.99
C ASP A 85 -4.39 12.47 7.61
N ILE A 86 -3.45 11.87 8.36
CA ILE A 86 -3.02 10.48 8.19
C ILE A 86 -3.40 9.71 9.45
N GLU A 87 -4.54 9.02 9.38
CA GLU A 87 -5.11 8.24 10.48
C GLU A 87 -5.04 6.72 10.18
N ASP A 88 -4.68 5.94 11.19
CA ASP A 88 -4.68 4.47 11.14
C ASP A 88 -3.84 3.85 10.00
N ARG A 89 -2.70 4.47 9.65
CA ARG A 89 -1.84 4.02 8.53
C ARG A 89 -0.55 3.33 8.97
N GLU A 90 -0.22 2.26 8.26
CA GLU A 90 1.06 1.55 8.42
C GLU A 90 1.87 1.56 7.12
N GLY A 91 3.10 2.05 7.17
CA GLY A 91 4.06 1.91 6.07
C GLY A 91 3.79 2.81 4.86
N LEU A 92 2.92 3.81 4.97
CA LEU A 92 2.62 4.74 3.88
C LEU A 92 3.83 5.61 3.54
N THR A 93 4.16 5.72 2.26
CA THR A 93 5.28 6.54 1.77
C THR A 93 4.77 7.66 0.87
N LEU A 94 5.05 8.92 1.20
CA LEU A 94 4.79 10.07 0.32
C LEU A 94 6.09 10.57 -0.31
N ILE A 95 6.09 10.71 -1.64
CA ILE A 95 7.25 11.14 -2.43
C ILE A 95 6.88 12.38 -3.26
N GLY A 96 7.52 13.51 -2.97
CA GLY A 96 7.41 14.75 -3.73
C GLY A 96 8.58 15.01 -4.68
N LEU A 97 8.52 16.16 -5.37
CA LEU A 97 9.49 16.63 -6.36
C LEU A 97 10.94 16.55 -5.87
N GLY A 98 11.19 16.91 -4.61
CA GLY A 98 12.52 17.01 -4.02
C GLY A 98 13.30 15.69 -4.02
N TYR A 99 12.62 14.55 -4.25
CA TYR A 99 13.24 13.25 -4.42
C TYR A 99 14.05 13.15 -5.74
N ASN A 100 13.59 13.80 -6.80
CA ASN A 100 14.28 13.83 -8.08
C ASN A 100 14.95 15.20 -8.29
N THR A 101 16.18 15.34 -7.80
CA THR A 101 16.94 16.59 -7.88
C THR A 101 17.22 17.05 -9.32
N SER A 102 17.17 16.14 -10.29
CA SER A 102 17.30 16.49 -11.72
C SER A 102 16.07 17.23 -12.26
N ALA A 103 14.91 17.06 -11.62
CA ALA A 103 13.65 17.72 -11.97
C ALA A 103 13.48 19.11 -11.33
N ILE A 104 14.25 19.41 -10.27
CA ILE A 104 14.20 20.70 -9.52
C ILE A 104 14.61 21.90 -10.40
N ASN A 105 15.35 21.67 -11.49
CA ASN A 105 15.91 22.73 -12.34
C ASN A 105 14.97 23.30 -13.41
N LYS A 106 13.66 22.98 -13.42
CA LYS A 106 12.79 23.30 -14.57
C LYS A 106 11.71 24.37 -14.40
N ASN A 107 11.33 24.83 -13.21
CA ASN A 107 10.52 26.04 -12.99
C ASN A 107 10.37 26.27 -11.48
N PHE A 108 10.81 27.42 -10.95
CA PHE A 108 10.75 27.74 -9.51
C PHE A 108 9.32 27.82 -8.92
N ASN A 109 8.29 27.81 -9.77
CA ASN A 109 6.89 27.93 -9.35
C ASN A 109 6.18 26.58 -9.22
N TYR A 110 6.89 25.45 -9.26
CA TYR A 110 6.27 24.13 -9.12
C TYR A 110 6.96 23.37 -7.97
N GLY A 111 6.16 22.93 -7.00
CA GLY A 111 6.61 22.18 -5.83
C GLY A 111 5.61 21.10 -5.45
N SER A 112 6.03 20.20 -4.56
CA SER A 112 5.12 19.26 -3.90
C SER A 112 4.86 19.81 -2.50
N GLU A 113 4.14 20.93 -2.45
CA GLU A 113 3.86 21.68 -1.23
C GLU A 113 2.64 21.11 -0.53
N VAL A 114 2.82 20.75 0.73
CA VAL A 114 1.78 20.31 1.64
C VAL A 114 1.77 21.29 2.82
N GLY A 115 0.58 21.69 3.24
CA GLY A 115 0.38 22.57 4.38
C GLY A 115 0.74 21.85 5.68
N THR A 116 -0.28 21.53 6.45
CA THR A 116 -0.15 20.72 7.67
C THR A 116 -0.32 19.25 7.32
N ILE A 117 0.57 18.40 7.85
CA ILE A 117 0.33 16.96 7.93
C ILE A 117 0.05 16.66 9.40
N ASP A 118 -1.17 16.24 9.71
CA ASP A 118 -1.52 15.68 11.01
C ASP A 118 -1.44 14.15 10.93
N VAL A 119 -0.84 13.52 11.92
CA VAL A 119 -0.62 12.08 11.94
C VAL A 119 -1.13 11.55 13.27
N ASP A 120 -2.12 10.66 13.19
CA ASP A 120 -2.69 9.95 14.33
C ASP A 120 -2.66 8.43 14.10
N ASN A 121 -2.41 7.69 15.18
CA ASN A 121 -2.38 6.23 15.26
C ASN A 121 -1.68 5.53 14.07
N SER A 122 -0.61 6.15 13.56
CA SER A 122 0.06 5.69 12.34
C SER A 122 1.53 5.37 12.60
N SER A 123 2.07 4.41 11.85
CA SER A 123 3.44 3.93 12.05
C SER A 123 4.18 3.68 10.73
N ASN A 124 5.51 3.71 10.79
CA ASN A 124 6.40 3.46 9.65
C ASN A 124 6.15 4.38 8.44
N LEU A 125 5.70 5.62 8.68
CA LEU A 125 5.50 6.62 7.63
C LEU A 125 6.83 7.13 7.08
N VAL A 126 6.87 7.39 5.78
CA VAL A 126 8.06 7.89 5.11
C VAL A 126 7.71 9.08 4.21
N PHE A 127 8.26 10.26 4.52
CA PHE A 127 8.11 11.46 3.71
C PHE A 127 9.42 11.78 2.98
N LYS A 128 9.40 11.91 1.66
CA LYS A 128 10.59 12.23 0.84
C LYS A 128 10.30 13.37 -0.12
N GLY A 129 11.15 14.39 -0.14
CA GLY A 129 11.09 15.43 -1.17
C GLY A 129 9.83 16.30 -1.19
N LEU A 130 9.07 16.33 -0.10
CA LEU A 130 7.94 17.23 0.11
C LEU A 130 8.41 18.56 0.72
N GLN A 131 7.69 19.63 0.41
CA GLN A 131 7.77 20.90 1.14
C GLN A 131 6.60 20.92 2.12
N ILE A 132 6.87 20.80 3.42
CA ILE A 132 5.84 20.66 4.46
C ILE A 132 5.86 21.92 5.34
N SER A 133 4.70 22.56 5.54
CA SER A 133 4.60 23.75 6.39
C SER A 133 4.60 23.41 7.87
N SER A 134 3.91 22.35 8.27
CA SER A 134 3.87 21.86 9.65
C SER A 134 3.61 20.35 9.69
N LEU A 135 4.20 19.67 10.66
CA LEU A 135 4.04 18.23 10.87
C LEU A 135 3.71 18.00 12.34
N PHE A 136 2.50 17.50 12.61
CA PHE A 136 2.07 17.04 13.93
C PHE A 136 2.11 15.52 13.94
N LEU A 137 2.67 14.96 15.01
CA LEU A 137 2.78 13.51 15.21
C LEU A 137 2.16 13.22 16.57
N ASP A 138 0.91 12.76 16.56
CA ASP A 138 0.24 12.27 17.76
C ASP A 138 0.40 10.76 17.88
N ASN A 139 0.48 10.28 19.11
CA ASN A 139 0.39 8.87 19.42
C ASN A 139 -0.64 8.73 20.54
N PRO A 140 -1.82 8.16 20.27
CA PRO A 140 -2.90 8.06 21.25
C PRO A 140 -2.57 7.10 22.41
N ASN A 141 -1.38 6.48 22.39
CA ASN A 141 -0.87 5.60 23.43
C ASN A 141 0.12 6.29 24.41
N THR A 142 0.17 7.63 24.46
CA THR A 142 0.85 8.40 25.53
C THR A 142 -0.11 9.14 26.43
#